data_AF-A0A6L6YPI9-F1
#
_entry.id   AF-A0A6L6YPI9-F1
#
_cell.length_a   1.000
_cell.length_b   1.000
_cell.length_c   1.000
_cell.angle_alpha   90.00
_cell.angle_beta   90.00
_cell.angle_gamma   90.00
#
_symmetry.space_group_name_H-M   'P 1'
#
loop_
_entity.id
_entity.type
_entity.pdbx_description
1 polymer ?
#
loop_
_entity_poly.entity_id
_entity_poly.type
_entity_poly.pdbx_seq_one_letter_code
_entity_poly.pdbx_strand_id
1 'polypeptide(L)'
;MTKISIEEDLLNRLLAKCSAEIERHAGSADSANITFEKNRCVKTLFPNSSCTQCVQVCRDQALSIKDQTISIENSECSACGACIRACPTEAFSYGRYPLFGVLAALKHRLHGASASSALAFTCPKAQSRKTGVSVGCFNGVSPALILLAHLLLNTKIELHSSDCERCPSHNGGCPTQVLADDCETLCEKLGVQFRPVCAEENDGDEISLGRRRIFSQLSDRLHGISEITSLSGGAPKTDKVFTMPEREMLIAAIELLKARRPGFEISEKIFPLPGVISGKCSGCNICTLLCPTGCLSDKTEDGHFKLTADPMRCTNCGRCIEACPTQAMVMRGIPGTEAVISDSVRIVLTEISAQKDEEEQTAEARMKKIFDVPIYRS
;
A
#
# COMPACT_ATOMS: atom_id res chain seq x y z
N MET A 1 -28.08 16.21 13.63
CA MET A 1 -27.06 15.41 12.92
C MET A 1 -25.76 15.59 13.68
N THR A 2 -25.25 14.56 14.33
CA THR A 2 -23.99 14.62 15.08
C THR A 2 -22.85 14.76 14.06
N LYS A 3 -22.02 15.80 14.19
CA LYS A 3 -20.88 16.01 13.29
C LYS A 3 -19.86 14.89 13.55
N ILE A 4 -19.62 14.04 12.56
CA ILE A 4 -18.60 12.97 12.61
C ILE A 4 -17.23 13.64 12.74
N SER A 5 -16.35 13.14 13.62
CA SER A 5 -14.99 13.69 13.75
C SER A 5 -14.14 13.34 12.53
N ILE A 6 -13.08 14.09 12.27
CA ILE A 6 -12.17 13.79 11.14
C ILE A 6 -11.55 12.40 11.28
N GLU A 7 -11.23 11.97 12.49
CA GLU A 7 -10.69 10.63 12.78
C GLU A 7 -11.66 9.53 12.35
N GLU A 8 -12.94 9.68 12.67
CA GLU A 8 -13.95 8.69 12.31
C GLU A 8 -14.25 8.68 10.81
N ASP A 9 -14.30 9.85 10.16
CA ASP A 9 -14.46 9.94 8.71
C ASP A 9 -13.31 9.24 7.96
N LEU A 10 -12.07 9.52 8.35
CA LEU A 10 -10.89 8.89 7.78
C LEU A 10 -10.89 7.38 7.93
N LEU A 11 -11.20 6.87 9.13
CA LEU A 11 -11.32 5.44 9.38
C LEU A 11 -12.42 4.81 8.52
N ASN A 12 -13.56 5.48 8.35
CA ASN A 12 -14.64 5.00 7.48
C ASN A 12 -14.19 4.90 6.01
N ARG A 13 -13.49 5.92 5.48
CA ARG A 13 -12.96 5.88 4.11
C ARG A 13 -11.95 4.73 3.93
N LEU A 14 -11.03 4.55 4.87
CA LEU A 14 -10.03 3.48 4.82
C LEU A 14 -10.66 2.09 4.93
N LEU A 15 -11.65 1.92 5.81
CA LEU A 15 -12.41 0.67 5.94
C LEU A 15 -13.16 0.34 4.65
N ALA A 16 -13.84 1.31 4.03
CA ALA A 16 -14.54 1.09 2.76
C ALA A 16 -13.58 0.64 1.64
N LYS A 17 -12.41 1.28 1.55
CA LYS A 17 -11.34 0.88 0.63
C LYS A 17 -10.83 -0.54 0.87
N CYS A 18 -10.68 -0.95 2.13
CA CYS A 18 -10.26 -2.30 2.49
C CYS A 18 -11.35 -3.34 2.23
N SER A 19 -12.62 -3.04 2.50
CA SER A 19 -13.75 -3.94 2.19
C SER A 19 -13.82 -4.24 0.70
N ALA A 20 -13.73 -3.22 -0.15
CA ALA A 20 -13.70 -3.39 -1.60
C ALA A 20 -12.49 -4.21 -2.08
N GLU A 21 -11.42 -4.26 -1.31
CA GLU A 21 -10.26 -5.13 -1.57
C GLU A 21 -10.49 -6.57 -1.10
N ILE A 22 -11.10 -6.78 0.06
CA ILE A 22 -11.47 -8.11 0.56
C ILE A 22 -12.45 -8.78 -0.39
N GLU A 23 -13.48 -8.06 -0.85
CA GLU A 23 -14.47 -8.57 -1.81
C GLU A 23 -13.82 -9.04 -3.11
N ARG A 24 -12.80 -8.32 -3.61
CA ARG A 24 -12.00 -8.75 -4.77
C ARG A 24 -11.21 -10.03 -4.51
N HIS A 25 -10.86 -10.31 -3.26
CA HIS A 25 -10.06 -11.47 -2.85
C HIS A 25 -10.87 -12.61 -2.22
N ALA A 26 -12.20 -12.52 -2.13
CA ALA A 26 -13.07 -13.47 -1.42
C ALA A 26 -13.07 -14.92 -1.99
N GLY A 27 -12.24 -15.22 -2.99
CA GLY A 27 -11.97 -16.57 -3.51
C GLY A 27 -10.55 -17.11 -3.26
N SER A 28 -9.66 -16.37 -2.60
CA SER A 28 -8.30 -16.84 -2.27
C SER A 28 -8.30 -17.62 -0.95
N ALA A 29 -7.78 -18.85 -0.96
CA ALA A 29 -7.90 -19.84 0.11
C ALA A 29 -7.46 -19.35 1.52
N ASP A 30 -8.26 -19.69 2.53
CA ASP A 30 -8.10 -19.41 3.97
C ASP A 30 -6.81 -19.94 4.64
N SER A 31 -5.93 -20.62 3.89
CA SER A 31 -4.72 -21.26 4.42
C SER A 31 -3.41 -20.53 4.07
N ALA A 32 -3.44 -19.50 3.22
CA ALA A 32 -2.23 -18.85 2.73
C ALA A 32 -1.54 -17.97 3.80
N ASN A 33 -0.21 -18.06 3.90
CA ASN A 33 0.60 -17.24 4.80
C ASN A 33 0.61 -15.76 4.36
N ILE A 34 0.71 -15.54 3.05
CA ILE A 34 0.59 -14.24 2.39
C ILE A 34 -0.30 -14.39 1.14
N THR A 35 -0.97 -13.32 0.74
CA THR A 35 -1.73 -13.25 -0.51
C THR A 35 -1.00 -12.40 -1.54
N PHE A 36 -1.32 -12.59 -2.82
CA PHE A 36 -0.71 -11.86 -3.94
C PHE A 36 -1.72 -11.43 -4.99
N GLU A 37 -1.81 -10.13 -5.23
CA GLU A 37 -2.67 -9.52 -6.24
C GLU A 37 -1.89 -9.29 -7.54
N LYS A 38 -2.10 -10.21 -8.50
CA LYS A 38 -1.47 -10.20 -9.82
C LYS A 38 -1.67 -8.87 -10.55
N ASN A 39 -2.84 -8.25 -10.41
CA ASN A 39 -3.18 -7.01 -11.10
C ASN A 39 -2.52 -5.76 -10.48
N ARG A 40 -1.86 -5.88 -9.33
CA ARG A 40 -1.00 -4.83 -8.75
C ARG A 40 0.47 -5.03 -9.08
N CYS A 41 0.87 -6.25 -9.39
CA CYS A 41 2.27 -6.57 -9.64
C CYS A 41 2.75 -5.99 -10.97
N VAL A 42 3.79 -5.16 -10.89
CA VAL A 42 4.43 -4.59 -12.09
C VAL A 42 4.97 -5.67 -13.01
N LYS A 43 5.63 -6.69 -12.44
CA LYS A 43 6.23 -7.79 -13.22
C LYS A 43 5.17 -8.61 -13.97
N THR A 44 4.03 -8.87 -13.33
CA THR A 44 2.92 -9.61 -13.95
C THR A 44 2.26 -8.80 -15.05
N LEU A 45 1.98 -7.51 -14.81
CA LEU A 45 1.32 -6.66 -15.80
C LEU A 45 2.23 -6.24 -16.96
N PHE A 46 3.54 -6.14 -16.71
CA PHE A 46 4.53 -5.76 -17.70
C PHE A 46 5.65 -6.79 -17.71
N PRO A 47 5.57 -7.84 -18.55
CA PRO A 47 6.53 -8.94 -18.55
C PRO A 47 8.00 -8.54 -18.67
N ASN A 48 8.26 -7.46 -19.40
CA ASN A 48 9.59 -6.91 -19.61
C ASN A 48 10.09 -6.10 -18.41
N SER A 49 9.30 -5.96 -17.35
CA SER A 49 9.74 -5.27 -16.15
C SER A 49 10.92 -5.98 -15.51
N SER A 50 11.90 -5.19 -15.09
CA SER A 50 13.07 -5.56 -14.31
C SER A 50 12.76 -5.72 -12.81
N CYS A 51 11.54 -5.42 -12.36
CA CYS A 51 11.18 -5.50 -10.95
C CYS A 51 11.30 -6.94 -10.39
N THR A 52 12.16 -7.09 -9.38
CA THR A 52 12.44 -8.36 -8.67
C THR A 52 12.45 -8.19 -7.15
N GLN A 53 11.99 -7.04 -6.63
CA GLN A 53 12.16 -6.64 -5.22
C GLN A 53 11.66 -7.68 -4.22
N CYS A 54 10.47 -8.24 -4.43
CA CYS A 54 9.90 -9.25 -3.52
C CYS A 54 10.71 -10.55 -3.47
N VAL A 55 11.29 -10.97 -4.60
CA VAL A 55 12.16 -12.14 -4.68
C VAL A 55 13.50 -11.85 -4.00
N GLN A 56 14.06 -10.66 -4.20
CA GLN A 56 15.35 -10.25 -3.62
C GLN A 56 15.31 -10.21 -2.09
N VAL A 57 14.20 -9.76 -1.49
CA VAL A 57 14.06 -9.68 -0.03
C VAL A 57 13.58 -11.00 0.60
N CYS A 58 13.24 -12.01 -0.20
CA CYS A 58 12.70 -13.28 0.28
C CYS A 58 13.84 -14.22 0.72
N ARG A 59 14.20 -14.14 2.00
CA ARG A 59 15.20 -15.03 2.61
C ARG A 59 14.86 -16.51 2.47
N ASP A 60 13.59 -16.86 2.68
CA ASP A 60 13.13 -18.25 2.62
C ASP A 60 13.13 -18.82 1.20
N GLN A 61 13.39 -17.97 0.19
CA GLN A 61 13.32 -18.34 -1.22
C GLN A 61 11.95 -18.89 -1.65
N ALA A 62 10.90 -18.59 -0.87
CA ALA A 62 9.52 -18.95 -1.15
C ALA A 62 8.92 -18.20 -2.36
N LEU A 63 9.54 -17.10 -2.80
CA LEU A 63 9.09 -16.30 -3.93
C LEU A 63 10.01 -16.48 -5.14
N SER A 64 9.42 -16.76 -6.30
CA SER A 64 10.16 -16.88 -7.57
C SER A 64 9.36 -16.28 -8.73
N ILE A 65 10.04 -16.02 -9.86
CA ILE A 65 9.38 -15.61 -11.10
C ILE A 65 9.22 -16.85 -11.98
N LYS A 66 7.97 -17.21 -12.30
CA LYS A 66 7.60 -18.30 -13.22
C LYS A 66 6.54 -17.77 -14.17
N ASP A 67 6.67 -18.08 -15.46
CA ASP A 67 5.70 -17.67 -16.49
C ASP A 67 5.36 -16.17 -16.45
N GLN A 68 6.39 -15.33 -16.28
CA GLN A 68 6.29 -13.86 -16.23
C GLN A 68 5.46 -13.32 -15.04
N THR A 69 5.12 -14.14 -14.05
CA THR A 69 4.42 -13.73 -12.83
C THR A 69 5.16 -14.22 -11.57
N ILE A 70 4.75 -13.71 -10.40
CA ILE A 70 5.27 -14.22 -9.13
C ILE A 70 4.57 -15.53 -8.78
N SER A 71 5.39 -16.51 -8.39
CA SER A 71 4.99 -17.80 -7.82
C SER A 71 5.39 -17.82 -6.34
N ILE A 72 4.50 -18.34 -5.50
CA ILE A 72 4.67 -18.43 -4.04
C ILE A 72 4.62 -19.90 -3.64
N GLU A 73 5.68 -20.38 -2.99
CA GLU A 73 5.70 -21.67 -2.31
C GLU A 73 5.28 -21.48 -0.85
N ASN A 74 4.03 -21.83 -0.52
CA ASN A 74 3.46 -21.54 0.80
C ASN A 74 4.09 -22.39 1.90
N SER A 75 4.61 -23.59 1.60
CA SER A 75 5.27 -24.45 2.59
C SER A 75 6.58 -23.85 3.11
N GLU A 76 7.29 -23.11 2.26
CA GLU A 76 8.58 -22.49 2.60
C GLU A 76 8.42 -21.08 3.18
N CYS A 77 7.27 -20.44 2.98
CA CYS A 77 7.06 -19.06 3.42
C CYS A 77 6.89 -18.96 4.94
N SER A 78 7.83 -18.31 5.64
CA SER A 78 7.75 -18.06 7.09
C SER A 78 6.74 -16.98 7.52
N ALA A 79 6.02 -16.38 6.57
CA ALA A 79 5.13 -15.23 6.77
C ALA A 79 5.84 -14.02 7.42
N CYS A 80 7.13 -13.80 7.13
CA CYS A 80 7.87 -12.65 7.67
C CYS A 80 7.43 -11.30 7.10
N GLY A 81 6.74 -11.28 5.95
CA GLY A 81 6.21 -10.06 5.34
C GLY A 81 7.23 -9.11 4.70
N ALA A 82 8.50 -9.51 4.53
CA ALA A 82 9.50 -8.68 3.84
C ALA A 82 9.02 -8.23 2.44
N CYS A 83 8.37 -9.15 1.72
CA CYS A 83 7.79 -8.89 0.40
C CYS A 83 6.61 -7.90 0.41
N ILE A 84 5.85 -7.84 1.51
CA ILE A 84 4.78 -6.86 1.72
C ILE A 84 5.40 -5.47 1.79
N ARG A 85 6.38 -5.29 2.69
CA ARG A 85 7.07 -4.01 2.91
C ARG A 85 7.88 -3.53 1.71
N ALA A 86 8.46 -4.45 0.93
CA ALA A 86 9.28 -4.15 -0.23
C ALA A 86 8.48 -3.89 -1.51
N CYS A 87 7.18 -4.19 -1.56
CA CYS A 87 6.43 -4.06 -2.81
C CYS A 87 5.92 -2.61 -3.01
N PRO A 88 6.43 -1.86 -4.00
CA PRO A 88 6.01 -0.46 -4.22
C PRO A 88 4.58 -0.34 -4.76
N THR A 89 3.93 -1.44 -5.14
CA THR A 89 2.55 -1.45 -5.61
C THR A 89 1.64 -2.26 -4.69
N GLU A 90 2.11 -2.59 -3.48
CA GLU A 90 1.30 -3.22 -2.43
C GLU A 90 0.54 -4.45 -2.94
N ALA A 91 1.26 -5.28 -3.73
CA ALA A 91 0.72 -6.47 -4.35
C ALA A 91 0.68 -7.67 -3.40
N PHE A 92 1.26 -7.57 -2.20
CA PHE A 92 1.25 -8.62 -1.19
C PHE A 92 0.55 -8.14 0.07
N SER A 93 -0.14 -9.06 0.75
CA SER A 93 -0.80 -8.81 2.04
C SER A 93 -0.68 -10.02 2.95
N TYR A 94 -0.85 -9.83 4.26
CA TYR A 94 -0.96 -10.95 5.20
C TYR A 94 -2.31 -11.65 5.04
N GLY A 95 -2.31 -12.98 4.86
CA GLY A 95 -3.55 -13.75 4.74
C GLY A 95 -4.37 -13.75 6.04
N ARG A 96 -3.69 -13.97 7.18
CA ARG A 96 -4.34 -14.09 8.51
C ARG A 96 -4.52 -12.78 9.27
N TYR A 97 -3.90 -11.70 8.80
CA TYR A 97 -3.88 -10.41 9.49
C TYR A 97 -4.27 -9.28 8.52
N PRO A 98 -5.52 -9.27 8.01
CA PRO A 98 -5.96 -8.27 7.06
C PRO A 98 -6.01 -6.89 7.71
N LEU A 99 -5.58 -5.87 6.96
CA LEU A 99 -5.59 -4.48 7.41
C LEU A 99 -6.98 -4.02 7.89
N PHE A 100 -8.05 -4.52 7.27
CA PHE A 100 -9.43 -4.24 7.68
C PHE A 100 -9.67 -4.52 9.17
N GLY A 101 -9.21 -5.67 9.67
CA GLY A 101 -9.38 -6.05 11.07
C GLY A 101 -8.66 -5.10 12.02
N VAL A 102 -7.47 -4.64 11.62
CA VAL A 102 -6.67 -3.66 12.35
C VAL A 102 -7.39 -2.31 12.41
N LEU A 103 -7.84 -1.79 11.27
CA LEU A 103 -8.57 -0.51 11.20
C LEU A 103 -9.90 -0.56 11.97
N ALA A 104 -10.60 -1.70 11.92
CA ALA A 104 -11.82 -1.90 12.69
C ALA A 104 -11.55 -1.86 14.20
N ALA A 105 -10.44 -2.45 14.65
CA ALA A 105 -10.02 -2.37 16.05
C ALA A 105 -9.66 -0.93 16.46
N LEU A 106 -9.00 -0.15 15.60
CA LEU A 106 -8.74 1.27 15.84
C LEU A 106 -10.04 2.06 15.96
N LYS A 107 -11.01 1.84 15.05
CA LYS A 107 -12.32 2.50 15.10
C LYS A 107 -13.10 2.16 16.37
N HIS A 108 -13.13 0.89 16.76
CA HIS A 108 -13.77 0.48 18.01
C HIS A 108 -13.12 1.18 19.22
N ARG A 109 -11.78 1.33 19.21
CA ARG A 109 -11.05 1.99 20.28
C ARG A 109 -11.25 3.50 20.32
N LEU A 110 -11.43 4.15 19.16
CA LEU A 110 -11.75 5.57 19.06
C LEU A 110 -13.05 5.92 19.80
N HIS A 111 -14.03 5.00 19.80
CA HIS A 111 -15.32 5.17 20.48
C HIS A 111 -15.34 4.65 21.93
N GLY A 112 -14.28 3.96 22.37
CA GLY A 112 -14.20 3.35 23.70
C GLY A 112 -13.84 4.35 24.81
N ALA A 113 -14.50 4.23 25.97
CA ALA A 113 -14.32 5.13 27.12
C ALA A 113 -12.95 5.06 27.85
N SER A 114 -11.98 4.27 27.36
CA SER A 114 -10.66 4.10 27.96
C SER A 114 -9.55 4.73 27.11
N ALA A 115 -9.63 6.06 26.95
CA ALA A 115 -8.71 6.85 26.12
C ALA A 115 -7.29 7.00 26.72
N SER A 116 -7.03 6.47 27.92
CA SER A 116 -5.78 6.75 28.65
C SER A 116 -4.74 5.62 28.64
N SER A 117 -5.06 4.42 28.12
CA SER A 117 -4.08 3.32 28.05
C SER A 117 -3.29 3.32 26.74
N ALA A 118 -2.04 2.87 26.78
CA ALA A 118 -1.23 2.66 25.56
C ALA A 118 -1.88 1.63 24.63
N LEU A 119 -1.76 1.80 23.31
CA LEU A 119 -2.16 0.80 22.32
C LEU A 119 -1.01 -0.17 22.08
N ALA A 120 -1.21 -1.45 22.37
CA ALA A 120 -0.27 -2.50 21.98
C ALA A 120 -0.62 -3.04 20.59
N PHE A 121 0.37 -3.07 19.70
CA PHE A 121 0.39 -3.96 18.54
C PHE A 121 1.21 -5.20 18.88
N THR A 122 0.71 -6.39 18.55
CA THR A 122 1.36 -7.66 18.90
C THR A 122 1.69 -8.46 17.65
N CYS A 123 2.93 -8.94 17.55
CA CYS A 123 3.31 -9.87 16.48
C CYS A 123 2.72 -11.27 16.75
N PRO A 124 2.61 -12.16 15.74
CA PRO A 124 2.01 -13.49 15.90
C PRO A 124 2.74 -14.42 16.88
N LYS A 125 4.01 -14.13 17.19
CA LYS A 125 4.89 -14.96 18.03
C LYS A 125 5.00 -14.46 19.47
N ALA A 126 4.49 -13.27 19.77
CA ALA A 126 4.37 -12.75 21.13
C ALA A 126 3.16 -13.43 21.81
N GLN A 127 3.40 -14.55 22.48
CA GLN A 127 2.36 -15.47 22.96
C GLN A 127 1.77 -15.10 24.33
N SER A 128 2.40 -14.21 25.10
CA SER A 128 2.02 -13.97 26.51
C SER A 128 0.99 -12.85 26.70
N ARG A 129 0.84 -11.89 25.76
CA ARG A 129 -0.10 -10.76 25.90
C ARG A 129 -1.46 -11.02 25.24
N LYS A 130 -2.51 -11.14 26.07
CA LYS A 130 -3.91 -11.29 25.63
C LYS A 130 -4.58 -9.99 25.13
N THR A 131 -3.95 -8.83 25.36
CA THR A 131 -4.54 -7.50 25.11
C THR A 131 -3.71 -6.69 24.11
N GLY A 132 -4.27 -6.42 22.93
CA GLY A 132 -3.62 -5.68 21.86
C GLY A 132 -4.27 -5.92 20.49
N VAL A 133 -3.82 -5.17 19.49
CA VAL A 133 -4.21 -5.37 18.09
C VAL A 133 -3.19 -6.29 17.44
N SER A 134 -3.60 -7.52 17.15
CA SER A 134 -2.72 -8.49 16.50
C SER A 134 -2.52 -8.14 15.03
N VAL A 135 -1.25 -8.12 14.60
CA VAL A 135 -0.81 -7.87 13.23
C VAL A 135 0.08 -9.01 12.75
N GLY A 136 0.45 -9.00 11.47
CA GLY A 136 1.52 -9.87 10.98
C GLY A 136 2.88 -9.50 11.57
N CYS A 137 3.95 -10.15 11.11
CA CYS A 137 5.30 -9.80 11.53
C CYS A 137 5.58 -8.30 11.29
N PHE A 138 6.26 -7.63 12.22
CA PHE A 138 6.57 -6.20 12.09
C PHE A 138 7.44 -5.87 10.87
N ASN A 139 8.16 -6.85 10.33
CA ASN A 139 8.93 -6.71 9.10
C ASN A 139 8.04 -6.44 7.86
N GLY A 140 6.75 -6.76 7.92
CA GLY A 140 5.76 -6.43 6.88
C GLY A 140 4.75 -5.35 7.29
N VAL A 141 4.89 -4.76 8.49
CA VAL A 141 3.97 -3.72 8.96
C VAL A 141 4.47 -2.35 8.49
N SER A 142 3.57 -1.54 7.93
CA SER A 142 3.90 -0.20 7.47
C SER A 142 4.07 0.78 8.63
N PRO A 143 5.10 1.65 8.65
CA PRO A 143 5.21 2.73 9.64
C PRO A 143 4.02 3.72 9.54
N ALA A 144 3.39 3.84 8.37
CA ALA A 144 2.20 4.68 8.18
C ALA A 144 1.02 4.21 9.04
N LEU A 145 0.84 2.89 9.25
CA LEU A 145 -0.20 2.35 10.11
C LEU A 145 0.03 2.76 11.58
N ILE A 146 1.27 2.63 12.05
CA ILE A 146 1.63 2.92 13.45
C ILE A 146 1.50 4.41 13.75
N LEU A 147 1.98 5.27 12.84
CA LEU A 147 1.78 6.71 12.92
C LEU A 147 0.28 7.07 12.89
N LEU A 148 -0.48 6.51 11.95
CA LEU A 148 -1.91 6.78 11.85
C LEU A 148 -2.64 6.39 13.14
N ALA A 149 -2.33 5.23 13.74
CA ALA A 149 -2.91 4.80 15.00
C ALA A 149 -2.58 5.76 16.16
N HIS A 150 -1.33 6.24 16.23
CA HIS A 150 -0.92 7.26 17.20
C HIS A 150 -1.72 8.55 17.02
N LEU A 151 -1.85 9.05 15.79
CA LEU A 151 -2.57 10.28 15.50
C LEU A 151 -4.08 10.15 15.78
N LEU A 152 -4.72 9.07 15.33
CA LEU A 152 -6.16 8.86 15.52
C LEU A 152 -6.55 8.81 17.01
N LEU A 153 -5.75 8.11 17.83
CA LEU A 153 -6.11 7.82 19.22
C LEU A 153 -5.41 8.74 20.23
N ASN A 154 -4.43 9.54 19.79
CA ASN A 154 -3.60 10.40 20.63
C ASN A 154 -3.04 9.67 21.86
N THR A 155 -2.53 8.45 21.66
CA THR A 155 -2.00 7.61 22.74
C THR A 155 -0.60 7.09 22.42
N LYS A 156 0.11 6.63 23.45
CA LYS A 156 1.36 5.88 23.30
C LYS A 156 1.10 4.59 22.53
N ILE A 157 2.00 4.24 21.62
CA ILE A 157 1.99 2.96 20.92
C ILE A 157 3.13 2.08 21.44
N GLU A 158 2.83 0.80 21.63
CA GLU A 158 3.78 -0.23 22.03
C GLU A 158 3.82 -1.35 20.98
N LEU A 159 5.02 -1.77 20.61
CA LEU A 159 5.26 -2.91 19.71
C LEU A 159 5.75 -4.09 20.54
N HIS A 160 4.94 -5.14 20.63
CA HIS A 160 5.21 -6.32 21.43
C HIS A 160 5.62 -7.48 20.53
N SER A 161 6.85 -7.97 20.72
CA SER A 161 7.40 -9.10 19.99
C SER A 161 7.97 -10.16 20.93
N SER A 162 8.07 -11.39 20.41
CA SER A 162 9.00 -12.38 20.98
C SER A 162 10.45 -11.97 20.68
N ASP A 163 11.41 -12.80 21.09
CA ASP A 163 12.80 -12.71 20.66
C ASP A 163 12.88 -12.77 19.12
N CYS A 164 13.13 -11.61 18.51
CA CYS A 164 13.20 -11.47 17.06
C CYS A 164 14.49 -12.05 16.48
N GLU A 165 15.57 -12.06 17.24
CA GLU A 165 16.88 -12.56 16.79
C GLU A 165 16.87 -14.08 16.64
N ARG A 166 16.12 -14.77 17.51
CA ARG A 166 15.92 -16.23 17.47
C ARG A 166 14.65 -16.66 16.75
N CYS A 167 13.85 -15.71 16.25
CA CYS A 167 12.60 -16.01 15.57
C CYS A 167 12.85 -16.76 14.25
N PRO A 168 12.17 -17.88 13.96
CA PRO A 168 12.32 -18.58 12.68
C PRO A 168 12.04 -17.71 11.45
N SER A 169 11.26 -16.64 11.61
CA SER A 169 10.92 -15.67 10.57
C SER A 169 11.87 -14.47 10.50
N HIS A 170 13.02 -14.48 11.21
CA HIS A 170 13.96 -13.36 11.22
C HIS A 170 14.51 -13.08 9.80
N ASN A 171 14.79 -11.83 9.45
CA ASN A 171 15.29 -11.45 8.13
C ASN A 171 16.58 -10.61 8.18
N GLY A 172 17.37 -10.81 9.24
CA GLY A 172 18.48 -9.94 9.62
C GLY A 172 18.00 -8.75 10.47
N GLY A 173 18.59 -8.57 11.65
CA GLY A 173 18.15 -7.58 12.64
C GLY A 173 16.83 -7.89 13.34
N CYS A 174 16.39 -6.98 14.20
CA CYS A 174 15.13 -7.07 14.95
C CYS A 174 14.03 -6.27 14.24
N PRO A 175 13.01 -6.90 13.63
CA PRO A 175 11.94 -6.18 12.93
C PRO A 175 11.17 -5.18 13.78
N THR A 176 11.03 -5.43 15.08
CA THR A 176 10.39 -4.53 16.04
C THR A 176 11.15 -3.20 16.14
N GLN A 177 12.48 -3.30 16.23
CA GLN A 177 13.36 -2.14 16.30
C GLN A 177 13.39 -1.39 14.96
N VAL A 178 13.52 -2.13 13.84
CA VAL A 178 13.50 -1.55 12.49
C VAL A 178 12.19 -0.79 12.24
N LEU A 179 11.03 -1.35 12.61
CA LEU A 179 9.75 -0.65 12.46
C LEU A 179 9.69 0.62 13.32
N ALA A 180 10.25 0.60 14.53
CA ALA A 180 10.29 1.79 15.38
C ALA A 180 11.20 2.87 14.80
N ASP A 181 12.35 2.50 14.22
CA ASP A 181 13.27 3.41 13.51
C ASP A 181 12.63 4.01 12.25
N ASP A 182 11.91 3.18 11.48
CA ASP A 182 11.14 3.62 10.32
C ASP A 182 10.03 4.60 10.72
N CYS A 183 9.36 4.35 11.85
CA CYS A 183 8.35 5.26 12.39
C CYS A 183 8.96 6.60 12.77
N GLU A 184 10.06 6.61 13.51
CA GLU A 184 10.77 7.84 13.89
C GLU A 184 11.20 8.63 12.66
N THR A 185 11.84 7.97 11.69
CA THR A 185 12.26 8.59 10.42
C THR A 185 11.09 9.21 9.65
N LEU A 186 9.95 8.51 9.58
CA LEU A 186 8.74 9.04 8.94
C LEU A 186 8.19 10.25 9.73
N CYS A 187 8.20 10.18 11.05
CA CYS A 187 7.68 11.23 11.92
C CYS A 187 8.54 12.49 11.87
N GLU A 188 9.87 12.37 11.88
CA GLU A 188 10.80 13.49 11.69
C GLU A 188 10.52 14.23 10.40
N LYS A 189 10.39 13.49 9.28
CA LYS A 189 10.03 14.05 7.97
C LYS A 189 8.69 14.79 7.98
N LEU A 190 7.74 14.35 8.82
CA LEU A 190 6.42 14.96 8.98
C LEU A 190 6.36 15.97 10.14
N GLY A 191 7.48 16.31 10.78
CA GLY A 191 7.50 17.22 11.94
C GLY A 191 6.68 16.72 13.14
N VAL A 192 6.61 15.41 13.34
CA VAL A 192 5.91 14.76 14.47
C VAL A 192 6.96 14.20 15.42
N GLN A 193 6.82 14.49 16.72
CA GLN A 193 7.64 13.86 17.76
C GLN A 193 6.95 12.59 18.22
N PHE A 194 7.26 11.46 17.58
CA PHE A 194 6.68 10.17 17.92
C PHE A 194 7.63 9.04 17.58
N ARG A 195 7.78 8.11 18.53
CA ARG A 195 8.43 6.83 18.36
C ARG A 195 7.69 5.79 19.19
N PRO A 196 7.29 4.64 18.62
CA PRO A 196 6.64 3.59 19.40
C PRO A 196 7.65 2.92 20.35
N VAL A 197 7.16 2.44 21.49
CA VAL A 197 8.02 1.73 22.46
C VAL A 197 8.08 0.25 22.12
N CYS A 198 9.29 -0.27 21.93
CA CYS A 198 9.54 -1.69 21.72
C CYS A 198 9.55 -2.42 23.06
N ALA A 199 8.83 -3.54 23.14
CA ALA A 199 8.83 -4.42 24.30
C ALA A 199 9.01 -5.86 23.83
N GLU A 200 9.99 -6.55 24.41
CA GLU A 200 10.21 -7.98 24.22
C GLU A 200 9.60 -8.75 25.39
N GLU A 201 8.85 -9.79 25.06
CA GLU A 201 8.34 -10.72 26.06
C GLU A 201 9.46 -11.71 26.44
N ASN A 202 9.86 -11.73 27.73
CA ASN A 202 10.75 -12.77 28.24
C ASN A 202 9.95 -14.08 28.37
N ASP A 203 10.55 -15.19 27.93
CA ASP A 203 9.99 -16.55 27.83
C ASP A 203 9.75 -17.23 29.21
N GLY A 204 9.23 -16.49 30.19
CA GLY A 204 9.19 -16.86 31.61
C GLY A 204 7.83 -17.28 32.17
N ASP A 205 6.73 -17.14 31.42
CA ASP A 205 5.39 -17.54 31.90
C ASP A 205 4.83 -18.68 31.03
N GLU A 206 5.16 -19.91 31.41
CA GLU A 206 4.42 -21.10 30.98
C GLU A 206 2.96 -20.99 31.45
N ILE A 207 2.05 -20.73 30.52
CA ILE A 207 0.62 -20.93 30.77
C ILE A 207 0.04 -21.86 29.71
N SER A 208 -0.49 -22.98 30.20
CA SER A 208 -1.05 -24.09 29.47
C SER A 208 -2.04 -23.69 28.37
N LEU A 209 -1.83 -24.30 27.20
CA LEU A 209 -2.61 -24.26 25.97
C LEU A 209 -4.14 -24.24 26.19
N GLY A 210 -4.78 -23.13 25.82
CA GLY A 210 -6.21 -23.04 25.53
C GLY A 210 -6.43 -22.78 24.04
N ARG A 211 -6.62 -23.84 23.26
CA ARG A 211 -6.97 -23.78 21.83
C ARG A 211 -8.28 -22.97 21.64
N ARG A 212 -8.23 -21.95 20.77
CA ARG A 212 -9.37 -21.24 20.14
C ARG A 212 -10.25 -20.39 21.08
N ARG A 213 -10.29 -19.07 20.82
CA ARG A 213 -11.51 -18.23 20.70
C ARG A 213 -11.16 -16.75 20.82
N ILE A 214 -10.83 -16.08 19.70
CA ILE A 214 -11.12 -14.64 19.51
C ILE A 214 -11.50 -14.33 18.03
N PHE A 215 -11.16 -15.17 17.04
CA PHE A 215 -11.46 -14.86 15.62
C PHE A 215 -12.70 -15.55 15.00
N SER A 216 -13.46 -16.38 15.73
CA SER A 216 -14.68 -16.98 15.14
C SER A 216 -15.82 -15.96 14.95
N GLN A 217 -15.91 -14.91 15.78
CA GLN A 217 -17.03 -13.96 15.72
C GLN A 217 -16.97 -12.96 14.55
N LEU A 218 -15.81 -12.76 13.92
CA LEU A 218 -15.69 -11.94 12.72
C LEU A 218 -15.94 -12.76 11.44
N SER A 219 -15.51 -14.03 11.43
CA SER A 219 -15.83 -14.99 10.36
C SER A 219 -17.34 -15.19 10.24
N ASP A 220 -18.03 -15.32 11.38
CA ASP A 220 -19.49 -15.52 11.41
C ASP A 220 -20.29 -14.31 10.89
N ARG A 221 -19.71 -13.09 10.89
CA ARG A 221 -20.33 -11.89 10.29
C ARG A 221 -20.12 -11.77 8.78
N LEU A 222 -19.13 -12.45 8.21
CA LEU A 222 -18.88 -12.47 6.76
C LEU A 222 -19.68 -13.58 6.06
N HIS A 223 -20.11 -14.61 6.78
CA HIS A 223 -20.95 -15.70 6.24
C HIS A 223 -22.42 -15.31 5.98
N GLY A 224 -22.82 -14.08 6.30
CA GLY A 224 -24.19 -13.57 6.12
C GLY A 224 -24.44 -12.71 4.88
N ILE A 225 -23.45 -12.52 3.99
CA ILE A 225 -23.64 -11.85 2.69
C ILE A 225 -23.87 -12.89 1.59
N SER A 226 -24.64 -13.93 1.90
CA SER A 226 -25.13 -14.91 0.96
C SER A 226 -26.55 -14.53 0.54
N GLU A 227 -26.66 -13.59 -0.39
CA GLU A 227 -27.74 -13.45 -1.39
C GLU A 227 -27.59 -12.09 -2.09
N ILE A 228 -26.68 -12.02 -3.07
CA ILE A 228 -26.91 -11.15 -4.22
C ILE A 228 -26.85 -12.04 -5.46
N THR A 229 -28.05 -12.47 -5.81
CA THR A 229 -28.54 -12.81 -7.14
C THR A 229 -27.63 -12.34 -8.26
N SER A 230 -27.35 -13.27 -9.17
CA SER A 230 -26.76 -13.08 -10.49
C SER A 230 -27.10 -11.72 -11.11
N LEU A 231 -26.17 -10.76 -11.02
CA LEU A 231 -26.12 -9.61 -11.91
C LEU A 231 -25.15 -9.95 -13.04
N SER A 232 -25.67 -10.65 -14.04
CA SER A 232 -25.21 -10.48 -15.41
C SER A 232 -25.36 -9.00 -15.76
N GLY A 233 -24.26 -8.26 -15.71
CA GLY A 233 -24.17 -6.86 -16.08
C GLY A 233 -22.87 -6.61 -16.84
N GLY A 234 -22.98 -6.22 -18.10
CA GLY A 234 -21.86 -5.85 -18.95
C GLY A 234 -21.17 -4.59 -18.43
N ALA A 235 -20.15 -4.76 -17.59
CA ALA A 235 -19.24 -3.68 -17.22
C ALA A 235 -18.24 -3.43 -18.38
N PRO A 236 -18.03 -2.18 -18.82
CA PRO A 236 -16.92 -1.85 -19.70
C PRO A 236 -15.59 -2.13 -19.01
N LYS A 237 -14.71 -2.93 -19.63
CA LYS A 237 -13.35 -3.25 -19.16
C LYS A 237 -12.43 -2.03 -19.24
N THR A 238 -12.44 -1.12 -18.26
CA THR A 238 -11.27 -0.27 -17.93
C THR A 238 -11.26 0.21 -16.47
N ASP A 239 -11.10 -0.70 -15.49
CA ASP A 239 -10.77 -0.36 -14.09
C ASP A 239 -9.31 -0.76 -13.77
N LYS A 240 -8.33 0.07 -14.15
CA LYS A 240 -6.87 -0.21 -14.01
C LYS A 240 -6.19 0.51 -12.84
N VAL A 241 -6.95 1.25 -12.03
CA VAL A 241 -6.45 2.00 -10.87
C VAL A 241 -6.75 1.23 -9.60
N PHE A 242 -5.71 0.94 -8.82
CA PHE A 242 -5.82 0.21 -7.57
C PHE A 242 -5.59 1.13 -6.38
N THR A 243 -6.42 0.96 -5.35
CA THR A 243 -6.13 1.51 -4.02
C THR A 243 -4.83 0.92 -3.51
N MET A 244 -3.99 1.75 -2.91
CA MET A 244 -2.72 1.40 -2.27
C MET A 244 -2.88 1.64 -0.76
N PRO A 245 -3.34 0.65 0.01
CA PRO A 245 -3.63 0.80 1.44
C PRO A 245 -2.59 1.55 2.29
N GLU A 246 -1.29 1.24 2.18
CA GLU A 246 -0.24 1.94 2.94
C GLU A 246 -0.17 3.41 2.54
N ARG A 247 -0.25 3.69 1.23
CA ARG A 247 -0.28 5.06 0.73
C ARG A 247 -1.51 5.83 1.23
N GLU A 248 -2.67 5.20 1.29
CA GLU A 248 -3.90 5.80 1.81
C GLU A 248 -3.82 6.07 3.31
N MET A 249 -3.16 5.21 4.10
CA MET A 249 -2.89 5.47 5.52
C MET A 249 -1.95 6.66 5.72
N LEU A 250 -0.93 6.81 4.88
CA LEU A 250 -0.05 7.98 4.92
C LEU A 250 -0.80 9.27 4.57
N ILE A 251 -1.66 9.23 3.54
CA ILE A 251 -2.53 10.36 3.16
C ILE A 251 -3.44 10.72 4.35
N ALA A 252 -4.09 9.75 4.99
CA ALA A 252 -4.94 9.98 6.15
C ALA A 252 -4.17 10.59 7.34
N ALA A 253 -2.93 10.14 7.59
CA ALA A 253 -2.08 10.73 8.62
C ALA A 253 -1.75 12.21 8.32
N ILE A 254 -1.46 12.54 7.06
CA ILE A 254 -1.21 13.93 6.62
C ILE A 254 -2.48 14.78 6.77
N GLU A 255 -3.65 14.25 6.39
CA GLU A 255 -4.94 14.94 6.56
C GLU A 255 -5.21 15.28 8.05
N LEU A 256 -4.93 14.37 8.98
CA LEU A 256 -5.01 14.65 10.43
C LEU A 256 -4.03 15.75 10.87
N LEU A 257 -2.79 15.72 10.39
CA LEU A 257 -1.79 16.72 10.74
C LEU A 257 -2.20 18.11 10.24
N LYS A 258 -2.68 18.21 8.99
CA LYS A 258 -3.21 19.47 8.43
C LYS A 258 -4.38 20.01 9.24
N ALA A 259 -5.32 19.15 9.64
CA ALA A 259 -6.48 19.55 10.43
C ALA A 259 -6.11 20.08 11.82
N ARG A 260 -5.03 19.56 12.42
CA ARG A 260 -4.55 19.95 13.75
C ARG A 260 -3.56 21.11 13.73
N ARG A 261 -2.89 21.35 12.60
CA ARG A 261 -1.83 22.35 12.43
C ARG A 261 -2.08 23.16 11.16
N PRO A 262 -2.83 24.26 11.23
CA PRO A 262 -3.00 25.16 10.09
C PRO A 262 -1.65 25.62 9.54
N GLY A 263 -1.46 25.58 8.22
CA GLY A 263 -0.17 25.86 7.58
C GLY A 263 0.85 24.72 7.67
N PHE A 264 0.42 23.50 8.00
CA PHE A 264 1.28 22.32 7.95
C PHE A 264 1.84 22.10 6.54
N GLU A 265 3.16 22.06 6.45
CA GLU A 265 3.91 21.71 5.26
C GLU A 265 5.01 20.69 5.59
N ILE A 266 5.44 19.97 4.56
CA ILE A 266 6.52 19.00 4.64
C ILE A 266 7.68 19.51 3.79
N SER A 267 8.72 20.04 4.42
CA SER A 267 9.90 20.57 3.71
C SER A 267 10.72 19.47 3.03
N GLU A 268 10.69 18.27 3.58
CA GLU A 268 11.42 17.11 3.05
C GLU A 268 10.81 16.59 1.73
N LYS A 269 11.66 16.15 0.80
CA LYS A 269 11.24 15.67 -0.52
C LYS A 269 10.71 14.23 -0.50
N ILE A 270 9.66 13.98 0.28
CA ILE A 270 9.16 12.63 0.55
C ILE A 270 8.15 12.11 -0.47
N PHE A 271 7.57 12.97 -1.30
CA PHE A 271 6.58 12.56 -2.29
C PHE A 271 7.30 12.22 -3.60
N PRO A 272 7.30 10.95 -4.04
CA PRO A 272 7.77 10.64 -5.37
C PRO A 272 6.84 11.28 -6.40
N LEU A 273 7.40 11.86 -7.44
CA LEU A 273 6.64 12.39 -8.57
C LEU A 273 7.37 12.08 -9.89
N PRO A 274 6.69 11.50 -10.89
CA PRO A 274 7.25 11.40 -12.23
C PRO A 274 7.56 12.79 -12.79
N GLY A 275 8.66 12.91 -13.51
CA GLY A 275 9.04 14.09 -14.27
C GLY A 275 9.22 13.74 -15.74
N VAL A 276 9.21 14.77 -16.59
CA VAL A 276 9.46 14.64 -18.03
C VAL A 276 10.67 15.47 -18.40
N ILE A 277 11.62 14.86 -19.12
CA ILE A 277 12.75 15.56 -19.72
C ILE A 277 12.24 16.39 -20.90
N SER A 278 12.49 17.69 -20.86
CA SER A 278 12.08 18.64 -21.91
C SER A 278 12.53 18.18 -23.30
N GLY A 279 11.64 18.29 -24.28
CA GLY A 279 11.91 17.95 -25.69
C GLY A 279 12.00 16.46 -26.03
N LYS A 280 11.87 15.54 -25.05
CA LYS A 280 11.93 14.09 -25.31
C LYS A 280 10.58 13.39 -25.38
N CYS A 281 9.55 13.95 -24.75
CA CYS A 281 8.24 13.29 -24.72
C CYS A 281 7.56 13.46 -26.08
N SER A 282 7.00 12.36 -26.60
CA SER A 282 6.27 12.33 -27.87
C SER A 282 4.74 12.39 -27.71
N GLY A 283 4.24 12.45 -26.47
CA GLY A 283 2.80 12.44 -26.20
C GLY A 283 2.10 11.08 -26.39
N CYS A 284 2.85 9.97 -26.48
CA CYS A 284 2.31 8.63 -26.74
C CYS A 284 1.44 7.99 -25.65
N ASN A 285 1.15 8.70 -24.55
CA ASN A 285 0.34 8.30 -23.38
C ASN A 285 0.61 6.95 -22.67
N ILE A 286 1.58 6.13 -23.08
CA ILE A 286 1.90 4.83 -22.46
C ILE A 286 2.07 4.92 -20.93
N CYS A 287 2.67 5.99 -20.43
CA CYS A 287 2.89 6.20 -19.00
C CYS A 287 1.58 6.33 -18.19
N THR A 288 0.51 6.89 -18.77
CA THR A 288 -0.80 7.02 -18.11
C THR A 288 -1.50 5.67 -18.09
N LEU A 289 -1.50 4.96 -19.23
CA LEU A 289 -2.09 3.62 -19.38
C LEU A 289 -1.48 2.57 -18.43
N LEU A 290 -0.21 2.72 -18.08
CA LEU A 290 0.51 1.79 -17.21
C LEU A 290 0.58 2.24 -15.75
N CYS A 291 0.03 3.39 -15.37
CA CYS A 291 0.10 3.85 -13.99
C CYS A 291 -0.91 3.09 -13.11
N PRO A 292 -0.47 2.24 -12.15
CA PRO A 292 -1.39 1.41 -11.37
C PRO A 292 -2.17 2.20 -10.32
N THR A 293 -1.71 3.38 -9.97
CA THR A 293 -2.29 4.21 -8.89
C THR A 293 -3.13 5.36 -9.41
N GLY A 294 -3.22 5.52 -10.74
CA GLY A 294 -3.86 6.69 -11.34
C GLY A 294 -3.14 8.00 -11.09
N CYS A 295 -1.87 7.96 -10.65
CA CYS A 295 -1.05 9.15 -10.47
C CYS A 295 -0.95 9.97 -11.76
N LEU A 296 -0.78 9.32 -12.92
CA LEU A 296 -0.63 10.00 -14.20
C LEU A 296 -1.97 10.08 -14.94
N SER A 297 -2.23 11.23 -15.58
CA SER A 297 -3.37 11.41 -16.47
C SER A 297 -3.03 12.35 -17.60
N ASP A 298 -3.52 12.05 -18.79
CA ASP A 298 -3.41 12.89 -19.97
C ASP A 298 -4.73 13.58 -20.33
N LYS A 299 -4.61 14.71 -21.03
CA LYS A 299 -5.71 15.40 -21.68
C LYS A 299 -5.22 15.93 -23.03
N THR A 300 -6.01 15.76 -24.08
CA THR A 300 -5.72 16.34 -25.39
C THR A 300 -6.84 17.32 -25.72
N GLU A 301 -6.51 18.61 -25.81
CA GLU A 301 -7.44 19.67 -26.21
C GLU A 301 -6.76 20.56 -27.25
N ASP A 302 -7.51 20.95 -28.29
CA ASP A 302 -7.04 21.84 -29.36
C ASP A 302 -5.72 21.41 -30.03
N GLY A 303 -5.47 20.09 -30.08
CA GLY A 303 -4.23 19.54 -30.61
C GLY A 303 -3.03 19.66 -29.67
N HIS A 304 -3.22 19.96 -28.39
CA HIS A 304 -2.16 19.95 -27.38
C HIS A 304 -2.32 18.76 -26.43
N PHE A 305 -1.32 17.88 -26.43
CA PHE A 305 -1.22 16.82 -25.43
C PHE A 305 -0.67 17.37 -24.13
N LYS A 306 -1.39 17.16 -23.03
CA LYS A 306 -1.00 17.60 -21.70
C LYS A 306 -0.94 16.42 -20.75
N LEU A 307 0.23 16.20 -20.15
CA LEU A 307 0.44 15.19 -19.13
C LEU A 307 0.42 15.82 -17.74
N THR A 308 -0.36 15.23 -16.83
CA THR A 308 -0.50 15.69 -15.45
C THR A 308 -0.27 14.58 -14.44
N ALA A 309 0.09 14.94 -13.21
CA ALA A 309 0.33 14.01 -12.12
C ALA A 309 -0.34 14.45 -10.80
N ASP A 310 -0.98 13.51 -10.13
CA ASP A 310 -1.37 13.62 -8.72
C ASP A 310 -0.16 13.21 -7.84
N PRO A 311 0.46 14.15 -7.10
CA PRO A 311 1.65 13.89 -6.30
C PRO A 311 1.39 12.97 -5.09
N MET A 312 0.15 12.89 -4.62
CA MET A 312 -0.22 12.03 -3.49
C MET A 312 -0.41 10.59 -3.91
N ARG A 313 -0.53 10.28 -5.21
CA ARG A 313 -0.81 8.91 -5.70
C ARG A 313 0.42 8.12 -6.15
N CYS A 314 1.55 8.76 -6.42
CA CYS A 314 2.73 8.02 -6.88
C CYS A 314 3.30 7.14 -5.76
N THR A 315 3.62 5.89 -6.08
CA THR A 315 4.28 4.95 -5.16
C THR A 315 5.71 4.62 -5.59
N ASN A 316 6.27 5.39 -6.52
CA ASN A 316 7.63 5.18 -7.03
C ASN A 316 7.86 3.81 -7.70
N CYS A 317 6.84 3.22 -8.32
CA CYS A 317 6.95 1.88 -8.93
C CYS A 317 7.81 1.79 -10.21
N GLY A 318 8.26 2.94 -10.76
CA GLY A 318 9.17 2.98 -11.92
C GLY A 318 8.58 2.62 -13.29
N ARG A 319 7.33 2.12 -13.37
CA ARG A 319 6.69 1.67 -14.63
C ARG A 319 6.73 2.70 -15.76
N CYS A 320 6.43 3.95 -15.43
CA CYS A 320 6.41 5.03 -16.41
C CYS A 320 7.79 5.31 -17.02
N ILE A 321 8.87 5.07 -16.26
CA ILE A 321 10.25 5.20 -16.75
C ILE A 321 10.56 4.05 -17.70
N GLU A 322 10.36 2.82 -17.21
CA GLU A 322 10.76 1.61 -17.92
C GLU A 322 10.02 1.45 -19.25
N ALA A 323 8.74 1.84 -19.30
CA ALA A 323 7.93 1.72 -20.50
C ALA A 323 8.06 2.93 -21.47
N CYS A 324 8.79 3.98 -21.11
CA CYS A 324 8.86 5.19 -21.94
C CYS A 324 9.73 4.94 -23.20
N PRO A 325 9.16 4.96 -24.41
CA PRO A 325 9.90 4.62 -25.63
C PRO A 325 10.98 5.64 -25.98
N THR A 326 10.79 6.90 -25.58
CA THR A 326 11.75 7.99 -25.82
C THR A 326 12.62 8.30 -24.60
N GLN A 327 12.52 7.50 -23.53
CA GLN A 327 13.24 7.69 -22.27
C GLN A 327 13.08 9.11 -21.70
N ALA A 328 11.89 9.69 -21.86
CA ALA A 328 11.56 11.03 -21.38
C ALA A 328 11.20 11.05 -19.89
N MET A 329 10.72 9.94 -19.34
CA MET A 329 10.23 9.87 -17.96
C MET A 329 11.39 9.68 -16.96
N VAL A 330 11.35 10.43 -15.86
CA VAL A 330 12.29 10.34 -14.73
C VAL A 330 11.55 10.36 -13.40
N MET A 331 12.21 10.00 -12.30
CA MET A 331 11.65 10.13 -10.95
C MET A 331 12.36 11.24 -10.20
N ARG A 332 11.57 12.03 -9.45
CA ARG A 332 12.06 13.04 -8.51
C ARG A 332 11.26 12.98 -7.21
N GLY A 333 11.85 13.47 -6.13
CA GLY A 333 11.12 13.77 -4.88
C GLY A 333 10.69 15.23 -4.86
N ILE A 334 9.48 15.49 -4.37
CA ILE A 334 8.98 16.85 -4.13
C ILE A 334 8.56 17.02 -2.65
N PRO A 335 8.65 18.25 -2.10
CA PRO A 335 8.12 18.55 -0.77
C PRO A 335 6.60 18.53 -0.74
N GLY A 336 6.02 18.39 0.46
CA GLY A 336 4.59 18.50 0.70
C GLY A 336 4.18 19.92 1.06
N THR A 337 4.27 20.84 0.11
CA THR A 337 3.65 22.18 0.22
C THR A 337 2.13 22.08 0.34
N GLU A 338 1.45 23.13 0.80
CA GLU A 338 -0.02 23.17 0.90
C GLU A 338 -0.70 22.74 -0.42
N ALA A 339 -0.16 23.15 -1.56
CA ALA A 339 -0.65 22.76 -2.88
C ALA A 339 -0.45 21.26 -3.17
N VAL A 340 0.70 20.70 -2.81
CA VAL A 340 1.00 19.28 -3.09
C VAL A 340 0.11 18.34 -2.27
N ILE A 341 -0.18 18.69 -1.03
CA ILE A 341 -1.00 17.88 -0.11
C ILE A 341 -2.49 18.24 -0.19
N SER A 342 -2.94 18.85 -1.29
CA SER A 342 -4.35 19.20 -1.56
C SER A 342 -5.00 18.17 -2.48
N ASP A 343 -6.21 17.71 -2.13
CA ASP A 343 -6.94 16.64 -2.82
C ASP A 343 -7.26 16.91 -4.30
N SER A 344 -7.14 18.16 -4.75
CA SER A 344 -7.53 18.59 -6.09
C SER A 344 -6.36 18.94 -7.01
N VAL A 345 -5.11 18.84 -6.54
CA VAL A 345 -3.97 19.33 -7.32
C VAL A 345 -3.46 18.29 -8.30
N ARG A 346 -3.34 18.72 -9.56
CA ARG A 346 -2.65 18.00 -10.62
C ARG A 346 -1.52 18.86 -11.16
N ILE A 347 -0.30 18.35 -11.03
CA ILE A 347 0.91 19.02 -11.50
C ILE A 347 1.05 18.73 -12.99
N VAL A 348 1.17 19.77 -13.81
CA VAL A 348 1.49 19.63 -15.24
C VAL A 348 2.94 19.19 -15.37
N LEU A 349 3.17 18.05 -16.02
CA LEU A 349 4.50 17.52 -16.26
C LEU A 349 5.09 17.97 -17.59
N THR A 350 4.27 18.01 -18.63
CA THR A 350 4.65 18.50 -19.97
C THR A 350 3.40 18.85 -20.77
N GLU A 351 3.58 19.73 -21.76
CA GLU A 351 2.61 20.05 -22.79
C GLU A 351 3.30 20.01 -24.15
N ILE A 352 2.69 19.34 -25.14
CA ILE A 352 3.26 19.10 -26.45
C ILE A 352 2.20 19.46 -27.50
N SER A 353 2.56 20.30 -28.46
CA SER A 353 1.73 20.51 -29.65
C SER A 353 1.76 19.25 -30.51
N ALA A 354 0.59 18.69 -30.81
CA ALA A 354 0.43 17.61 -31.77
C ALA A 354 0.76 18.15 -33.16
N GLN A 355 2.04 18.07 -33.54
CA GLN A 355 2.40 18.20 -34.94
C GLN A 355 1.85 16.96 -35.66
N LYS A 356 0.85 17.18 -36.52
CA LYS A 356 0.51 16.23 -37.57
C LYS A 356 1.77 16.06 -38.41
N ASP A 357 2.40 14.90 -38.34
CA ASP A 357 2.74 14.07 -39.50
C ASP A 357 3.82 13.00 -39.15
N GLU A 358 3.60 11.79 -39.67
CA GLU A 358 4.50 10.63 -39.85
C GLU A 358 4.74 9.58 -38.73
N GLU A 359 4.42 9.77 -37.44
CA GLU A 359 4.78 8.76 -36.40
C GLU A 359 3.73 7.67 -36.07
N GLU A 360 2.50 7.78 -36.58
CA GLU A 360 1.34 6.94 -36.17
C GLU A 360 1.60 5.42 -36.38
N GLN A 361 2.36 5.05 -37.42
CA GLN A 361 2.75 3.65 -37.68
C GLN A 361 3.75 3.07 -36.67
N THR A 362 4.56 3.89 -35.99
CA THR A 362 5.54 3.40 -35.01
C THR A 362 4.94 3.25 -33.61
N ALA A 363 4.00 4.11 -33.23
CA ALA A 363 3.29 4.02 -31.95
C ALA A 363 2.38 2.78 -31.91
N GLU A 364 1.59 2.52 -32.95
CA GLU A 364 0.76 1.30 -33.06
C GLU A 364 1.61 0.02 -33.06
N ALA A 365 2.72 -0.01 -33.82
CA ALA A 365 3.61 -1.17 -33.84
C ALA A 365 4.28 -1.46 -32.48
N ARG A 366 4.58 -0.41 -31.69
CA ARG A 366 5.15 -0.53 -30.33
C ARG A 366 4.10 -0.90 -29.31
N MET A 367 2.90 -0.32 -29.39
CA MET A 367 1.73 -0.71 -28.59
C MET A 367 1.38 -2.17 -28.86
N LYS A 368 1.39 -2.63 -30.11
CA LYS A 368 1.15 -4.03 -30.46
C LYS A 368 2.15 -4.97 -29.79
N LYS A 369 3.44 -4.62 -29.70
CA LYS A 369 4.44 -5.40 -28.94
C LYS A 369 4.19 -5.43 -27.42
N ILE A 370 3.63 -4.37 -26.84
CA ILE A 370 3.32 -4.29 -25.39
C ILE A 370 1.98 -4.99 -25.07
N PHE A 371 0.99 -4.89 -25.96
CA PHE A 371 -0.38 -5.37 -25.76
C PHE A 371 -0.68 -6.72 -26.44
N ASP A 372 0.23 -7.30 -27.24
CA ASP A 372 0.13 -8.71 -27.70
C ASP A 372 0.39 -9.74 -26.57
N VAL A 373 0.66 -9.27 -25.35
CA VAL A 373 0.75 -10.11 -24.15
C VAL A 373 -0.66 -10.59 -23.76
N PRO A 374 -0.86 -11.89 -23.44
CA PRO A 374 -2.17 -12.49 -23.18
C PRO A 374 -3.05 -11.78 -22.13
N ILE A 375 -2.44 -11.06 -21.19
CA ILE A 375 -3.12 -10.34 -20.10
C ILE A 375 -3.95 -9.15 -20.62
N TYR A 376 -3.62 -8.60 -21.79
CA TYR A 376 -4.34 -7.48 -22.40
C TYR A 376 -5.32 -7.89 -23.51
N ARG A 377 -5.37 -9.18 -23.87
CA ARG A 377 -6.37 -9.72 -24.78
C ARG A 377 -7.62 -10.02 -23.95
N SER A 378 -8.63 -9.16 -24.10
CA SER A 378 -9.93 -9.25 -23.45
C SER A 378 -10.61 -10.58 -23.66
#